data_AF-A0A2N2J458-F1
#
_entry.id   AF-A0A2N2J458-F1
#
_cell.length_a   1.000
_cell.length_b   1.000
_cell.length_c   1.000
_cell.angle_alpha   90.00
_cell.angle_beta   90.00
_cell.angle_gamma   90.00
#
_symmetry.space_group_name_H-M   'P 1'
#
loop_
_entity.id
_entity.type
_entity.pdbx_description
1 polymer ?
#
loop_
_entity_poly.entity_id
_entity_poly.type
_entity_poly.pdbx_seq_one_letter_code
_entity_poly.pdbx_strand_id
1 'polypeptide(L)'
;MLLRMMTILLGITLLLVPSAYSDTCSSYTSDLKIYISWRPYDENESWLYTWQANKIQKQKASYLPKERTNVGLGASDKRSERLPQSLMMPDNKRFDTPFEISRNGELLIAAIYRNTVALFPSKMFALVDIKRNRIIRILEAGDYVHSLAWSPDGNYFAVLYSEDVTKETLKRFLPLNLFADLVGHPISYRTFYLTIYDAAGTLLCTQNIIEKIQIGEGYLDWQGK
;
A
#
# COMPACT_ATOMS: atom_id res chain seq x y z
N MET A 1 12.53 73.90 10.19
CA MET A 1 12.86 72.47 10.38
C MET A 1 11.56 71.67 10.34
N LEU A 2 11.23 71.06 9.21
CA LEU A 2 10.05 70.22 9.00
C LEU A 2 10.54 68.77 8.88
N LEU A 3 10.27 67.96 9.90
CA LEU A 3 10.67 66.56 9.96
C LEU A 3 9.59 65.72 9.26
N ARG A 4 9.91 65.12 8.10
CA ARG A 4 9.05 64.15 7.42
C ARG A 4 9.19 62.79 8.10
N MET A 5 8.14 62.30 8.75
CA MET A 5 8.03 60.89 9.15
C MET A 5 7.62 60.06 7.93
N MET A 6 8.46 59.09 7.57
CA MET A 6 8.22 58.13 6.49
C MET A 6 7.76 56.82 7.15
N THR A 7 6.47 56.53 7.05
CA THR A 7 5.88 55.29 7.58
C THR A 7 6.02 54.20 6.50
N ILE A 8 6.88 53.21 6.74
CA ILE A 8 7.01 52.04 5.87
C ILE A 8 5.98 51.00 6.33
N LEU A 9 4.92 50.79 5.55
CA LEU A 9 4.00 49.66 5.73
C LEU A 9 4.63 48.41 5.14
N LEU A 10 5.02 47.46 5.99
CA LEU A 10 5.45 46.12 5.58
C LEU A 10 4.20 45.25 5.39
N GLY A 11 3.75 45.06 4.16
CA GLY A 11 2.65 44.15 3.83
C GLY A 11 3.12 42.71 3.88
N ILE A 12 2.72 41.96 4.90
CA ILE A 12 2.91 40.50 4.96
C ILE A 12 1.76 39.85 4.20
N THR A 13 1.98 39.50 2.94
CA THR A 13 1.10 38.59 2.21
C THR A 13 1.32 37.16 2.70
N LEU A 14 0.44 36.68 3.59
CA LEU A 14 0.30 35.25 3.86
C LEU A 14 -0.25 34.57 2.60
N LEU A 15 0.63 33.86 1.88
CA LEU A 15 0.21 32.85 0.91
C LEU A 15 -0.31 31.65 1.69
N LEU A 16 -1.62 31.60 1.90
CA LEU A 16 -2.31 30.39 2.36
C LEU A 16 -2.25 29.38 1.21
N VAL A 17 -1.34 28.42 1.31
CA VAL A 17 -1.37 27.22 0.47
C VAL A 17 -2.47 26.33 1.04
N PRO A 18 -3.58 26.08 0.34
CA PRO A 18 -4.58 25.13 0.82
C PRO A 18 -3.97 23.72 0.73
N SER A 19 -3.56 23.16 1.87
CA SER A 19 -3.34 21.73 1.99
C SER A 19 -4.71 21.05 2.07
N ALA A 20 -5.42 21.01 0.94
CA ALA A 20 -6.67 20.27 0.82
C ALA A 20 -6.34 18.78 0.69
N TYR A 21 -6.03 18.13 1.81
CA TYR A 21 -6.11 16.68 1.88
C TYR A 21 -7.60 16.31 1.83
N SER A 22 -8.02 15.61 0.78
CA SER A 22 -9.35 15.00 0.75
C SER A 22 -9.35 13.81 1.70
N ASP A 23 -10.30 13.77 2.64
CA ASP A 23 -10.50 12.64 3.58
C ASP A 23 -10.81 11.31 2.87
N THR A 24 -11.05 11.33 1.55
CA THR A 24 -11.30 10.12 0.76
C THR A 24 -10.41 10.08 -0.48
N CYS A 25 -10.00 8.88 -0.88
CA CYS A 25 -9.23 8.66 -2.11
C CYS A 25 -10.08 8.66 -3.38
N SER A 26 -11.39 8.94 -3.27
CA SER A 26 -12.39 8.74 -4.32
C SER A 26 -12.10 9.47 -5.64
N SER A 27 -11.46 10.64 -5.59
CA SER A 27 -11.07 11.41 -6.78
C SER A 27 -10.00 10.75 -7.65
N TYR A 28 -9.27 9.76 -7.11
CA TYR A 28 -8.18 9.08 -7.79
C TYR A 28 -8.53 7.64 -8.19
N THR A 29 -9.58 7.06 -7.62
CA THR A 29 -9.79 5.60 -7.60
C THR A 29 -11.00 5.13 -8.41
N SER A 30 -11.44 5.88 -9.44
CA SER A 30 -12.63 5.54 -10.25
C SER A 30 -12.56 4.13 -10.84
N ASP A 31 -11.38 3.78 -11.36
CA ASP A 31 -11.11 2.51 -12.06
C ASP A 31 -10.29 1.54 -11.20
N LEU A 32 -10.02 1.89 -9.94
CA LEU A 32 -9.31 1.03 -9.02
C LEU A 32 -10.28 0.06 -8.35
N LYS A 33 -9.99 -1.23 -8.47
CA LYS A 33 -10.65 -2.28 -7.69
C LYS A 33 -9.68 -2.85 -6.69
N ILE A 34 -10.15 -3.03 -5.46
CA ILE A 34 -9.39 -3.70 -4.40
C ILE A 34 -10.08 -5.01 -4.11
N TYR A 35 -9.29 -6.06 -4.06
CA TYR A 35 -9.73 -7.42 -3.81
C TYR A 35 -9.09 -7.90 -2.54
N ILE A 36 -9.90 -8.17 -1.53
CA ILE A 36 -9.41 -8.68 -0.26
C ILE A 36 -10.02 -10.05 -0.05
N SER A 37 -9.19 -11.08 0.01
CA SER A 37 -9.61 -12.45 0.27
C SER A 37 -9.37 -12.81 1.73
N TRP A 38 -10.40 -13.36 2.36
CA TRP A 38 -10.22 -14.19 3.54
C TRP A 38 -10.23 -15.65 3.10
N ARG A 39 -9.15 -16.37 3.42
CA ARG A 39 -9.11 -17.83 3.29
C ARG A 39 -9.47 -18.45 4.65
N PRO A 40 -10.65 -19.07 4.82
CA PRO A 40 -10.68 -20.26 5.67
C PRO A 40 -9.68 -21.26 5.08
N TYR A 41 -9.13 -22.17 5.87
CA TYR A 41 -8.12 -23.18 5.45
C TYR A 41 -8.56 -24.13 4.29
N ASP A 42 -9.66 -23.82 3.60
CA ASP A 42 -10.28 -24.57 2.53
C ASP A 42 -10.07 -23.85 1.18
N GLU A 43 -9.28 -24.46 0.29
CA GLU A 43 -8.81 -23.87 -0.98
C GLU A 43 -9.95 -23.50 -1.95
N ASN A 44 -11.17 -23.97 -1.68
CA ASN A 44 -12.34 -23.82 -2.54
C ASN A 44 -13.31 -22.69 -2.15
N GLU A 45 -13.13 -22.04 -0.99
CA GLU A 45 -14.05 -21.01 -0.50
C GLU A 45 -13.33 -19.74 -0.02
N SER A 46 -12.88 -18.90 -0.96
CA SER A 46 -12.42 -17.55 -0.63
C SER A 46 -13.59 -16.56 -0.70
N TRP A 47 -13.77 -15.78 0.37
CA TRP A 47 -14.64 -14.61 0.34
C TRP A 47 -13.88 -13.42 -0.20
N LEU A 48 -14.36 -12.87 -1.31
CA LEU A 48 -13.77 -11.72 -1.97
C LEU A 48 -14.56 -10.46 -1.59
N TYR A 49 -13.87 -9.54 -0.93
CA TYR A 49 -14.35 -8.19 -0.71
C TYR A 49 -13.83 -7.32 -1.85
N THR A 50 -14.74 -6.80 -2.67
CA THR A 50 -14.42 -5.85 -3.72
C THR A 50 -14.72 -4.45 -3.21
N TRP A 51 -13.72 -3.58 -3.19
CA TRP A 51 -13.90 -2.16 -2.95
C TRP A 51 -13.76 -1.39 -4.26
N GLN A 52 -14.74 -0.53 -4.56
CA GLN A 52 -14.68 0.45 -5.65
C GLN A 52 -15.47 1.70 -5.27
N ALA A 53 -14.85 2.89 -5.39
CA ALA A 53 -15.50 4.18 -5.14
C ALA A 53 -16.32 4.21 -3.83
N ASN A 54 -15.71 3.79 -2.71
CA ASN A 54 -16.32 3.73 -1.38
C ASN A 54 -17.46 2.71 -1.19
N LYS A 55 -17.65 1.77 -2.11
CA LYS A 55 -18.62 0.69 -1.97
C LYS A 55 -17.89 -0.63 -1.78
N ILE A 56 -18.24 -1.36 -0.72
CA ILE A 56 -17.76 -2.72 -0.46
C ILE A 56 -18.83 -3.71 -0.89
N GLN A 57 -18.44 -4.68 -1.71
CA GLN A 57 -19.28 -5.82 -2.10
C GLN A 57 -18.60 -7.11 -1.66
N LYS A 58 -19.36 -8.02 -1.06
CA LYS A 58 -18.89 -9.35 -0.65
C LYS A 58 -19.46 -10.39 -1.61
N GLN A 59 -18.59 -11.18 -2.23
CA GLN A 59 -18.99 -12.26 -3.13
C GLN A 59 -18.08 -13.49 -2.95
N LYS A 60 -18.58 -14.67 -3.31
CA LYS A 60 -17.74 -15.86 -3.48
C LYS A 60 -17.02 -15.76 -4.83
N ALA A 61 -15.71 -15.95 -4.86
CA ALA A 61 -14.94 -15.94 -6.09
C ALA A 61 -13.62 -16.69 -5.91
N SER A 62 -13.08 -17.19 -7.03
CA SER A 62 -11.74 -17.77 -7.08
C SER A 62 -10.69 -16.67 -6.95
N TYR A 63 -9.90 -16.71 -5.88
CA TYR A 63 -8.77 -15.81 -5.65
C TYR A 63 -7.55 -16.30 -6.45
N LEU A 64 -7.07 -15.53 -7.43
CA LEU A 64 -5.96 -15.92 -8.32
C LEU A 64 -4.80 -14.90 -8.33
N PRO A 65 -4.03 -14.75 -7.23
CA PRO A 65 -2.99 -13.73 -7.15
C PRO A 65 -1.61 -14.24 -7.57
N LYS A 66 -1.40 -15.56 -7.63
CA LYS A 66 -0.08 -16.18 -7.84
C LYS A 66 0.57 -15.73 -9.16
N GLU A 67 -0.24 -15.39 -10.15
CA GLU A 67 0.24 -14.96 -11.47
C GLU A 67 0.62 -13.47 -11.52
N ARG A 68 0.25 -12.68 -10.51
CA ARG A 68 0.51 -11.24 -10.46
C ARG A 68 1.85 -10.94 -9.77
N THR A 69 2.61 -9.99 -10.29
CA THR A 69 3.82 -9.49 -9.61
C THR A 69 3.50 -8.44 -8.57
N ASN A 70 2.32 -7.84 -8.68
CA ASN A 70 1.88 -6.69 -7.90
C ASN A 70 1.21 -7.11 -6.58
N VAL A 71 1.37 -8.37 -6.17
CA VAL A 71 0.83 -8.98 -4.95
C VAL A 71 1.98 -9.60 -4.16
N GLY A 72 2.00 -9.43 -2.84
CA GLY A 72 2.98 -10.07 -1.97
C GLY A 72 2.79 -11.58 -1.96
N LEU A 73 3.81 -12.33 -2.40
CA LEU A 73 3.76 -13.80 -2.53
C LEU A 73 4.81 -14.51 -1.65
N GLY A 74 5.25 -13.85 -0.59
CA GLY A 74 6.42 -14.25 0.18
C GLY A 74 7.72 -13.80 -0.50
N ALA A 75 8.84 -13.87 0.21
CA ALA A 75 10.10 -13.41 -0.35
C ALA A 75 10.72 -14.45 -1.29
N SER A 76 11.47 -13.96 -2.28
CA SER A 76 12.27 -14.66 -3.28
C SER A 76 11.46 -15.08 -4.50
N ASP A 77 10.53 -14.22 -4.93
CA ASP A 77 9.84 -14.47 -6.19
C ASP A 77 10.84 -14.38 -7.35
N LYS A 78 10.97 -15.44 -8.15
CA LYS A 78 11.92 -15.49 -9.28
C LYS A 78 11.71 -14.35 -10.28
N ARG A 79 10.48 -13.83 -10.40
CA ARG A 79 10.18 -12.70 -11.30
C ARG A 79 10.80 -11.39 -10.80
N SER A 80 11.19 -11.30 -9.54
CA SER A 80 11.89 -10.14 -8.97
C SER A 80 13.38 -10.12 -9.30
N GLU A 81 13.98 -11.24 -9.74
CA GLU A 81 15.40 -11.31 -10.11
C GLU A 81 15.75 -10.38 -11.28
N ARG A 82 14.77 -10.03 -12.12
CA ARG A 82 14.91 -9.09 -13.23
C ARG A 82 14.92 -7.61 -12.83
N LEU A 83 14.62 -7.30 -11.57
CA LEU A 83 14.60 -5.92 -11.06
C LEU A 83 16.04 -5.41 -10.88
N PRO A 84 16.26 -4.08 -10.78
CA PRO A 84 17.59 -3.51 -10.63
C PRO A 84 18.16 -3.75 -9.21
N GLN A 85 18.48 -5.01 -8.89
CA GLN A 85 18.90 -5.44 -7.55
C GLN A 85 20.20 -4.78 -7.08
N SER A 86 21.05 -4.34 -8.03
CA SER A 86 22.29 -3.60 -7.72
C SER A 86 22.04 -2.30 -6.97
N LEU A 87 20.84 -1.70 -7.09
CA LEU A 87 20.47 -0.50 -6.33
C LEU A 87 20.24 -0.75 -4.83
N MET A 88 20.10 -2.02 -4.43
CA MET A 88 19.89 -2.43 -3.04
C MET A 88 21.16 -3.01 -2.40
N MET A 89 22.27 -3.05 -3.13
CA MET A 89 23.57 -3.45 -2.62
C MET A 89 24.35 -2.23 -2.12
N PRO A 90 25.17 -2.36 -1.06
CA PRO A 90 25.48 -3.58 -0.28
C PRO A 90 24.55 -3.80 0.92
N ASP A 91 23.43 -3.09 1.03
CA ASP A 91 22.55 -2.98 2.22
C ASP A 91 21.88 -4.28 2.71
N ASN A 92 22.23 -5.43 2.14
CA ASN A 92 21.59 -6.73 2.37
C ASN A 92 20.06 -6.67 2.18
N LYS A 93 19.63 -5.81 1.26
CA LYS A 93 18.25 -5.63 0.83
C LYS A 93 18.10 -6.10 -0.62
N ARG A 94 16.85 -6.27 -1.03
CA ARG A 94 16.48 -6.53 -2.42
C ARG A 94 15.09 -6.03 -2.73
N PHE A 95 14.81 -5.83 -4.00
CA PHE A 95 13.45 -5.70 -4.48
C PHE A 95 12.79 -7.07 -4.59
N ASP A 96 11.51 -7.15 -4.22
CA ASP A 96 10.73 -8.38 -4.28
C ASP A 96 9.24 -8.06 -4.49
N THR A 97 8.38 -9.09 -4.54
CA THR A 97 6.93 -8.88 -4.60
C THR A 97 6.36 -8.28 -3.30
N PRO A 98 5.36 -7.40 -3.37
CA PRO A 98 4.73 -6.86 -4.58
C PRO A 98 5.62 -5.85 -5.31
N PHE A 99 5.56 -5.84 -6.65
CA PHE A 99 6.14 -4.80 -7.50
C PHE A 99 5.35 -4.60 -8.80
N GLU A 100 5.44 -3.40 -9.36
CA GLU A 100 4.83 -3.03 -10.63
C GLU A 100 5.66 -1.98 -11.38
N ILE A 101 5.74 -2.13 -12.70
CA ILE A 101 6.38 -1.18 -13.59
C ILE A 101 5.30 -0.29 -14.20
N SER A 102 5.52 1.02 -14.23
CA SER A 102 4.59 1.97 -14.85
C SER A 102 4.35 1.62 -16.32
N ARG A 103 3.20 2.02 -16.87
CA ARG A 103 2.81 1.65 -18.23
C ARG A 103 3.81 2.07 -19.31
N ASN A 104 4.50 3.19 -19.12
CA ASN A 104 5.54 3.67 -20.02
C ASN A 104 6.91 2.96 -19.83
N GLY A 105 7.03 2.08 -18.85
CA GLY A 105 8.27 1.33 -18.57
C GLY A 105 9.37 2.12 -17.88
N GLU A 106 9.12 3.36 -17.45
CA GLU A 106 10.16 4.25 -16.92
C GLU A 106 10.30 4.20 -15.40
N LEU A 107 9.21 3.91 -14.69
CA LEU A 107 9.16 3.91 -13.23
C LEU A 107 8.84 2.51 -12.71
N LEU A 108 9.43 2.16 -11.57
CA LEU A 108 9.15 0.94 -10.82
C LEU A 108 8.71 1.32 -9.41
N ILE A 109 7.65 0.68 -8.93
CA ILE A 109 7.34 0.58 -7.50
C ILE A 109 7.59 -0.85 -7.06
N ALA A 110 8.37 -1.04 -6.00
CA ALA A 110 8.72 -2.38 -5.52
C ALA A 110 8.89 -2.42 -4.01
N ALA A 111 8.37 -3.45 -3.37
CA ALA A 111 8.63 -3.72 -1.97
C ALA A 111 10.11 -4.05 -1.73
N ILE A 112 10.63 -3.63 -0.58
CA ILE A 112 12.05 -3.80 -0.21
C ILE A 112 12.16 -4.85 0.90
N TYR A 113 12.77 -5.99 0.62
CA TYR A 113 12.98 -7.04 1.60
C TYR A 113 14.41 -7.03 2.11
N ARG A 114 14.61 -7.51 3.35
CA ARG A 114 15.94 -7.93 3.83
C ARG A 114 16.21 -9.33 3.31
N ASN A 115 17.41 -9.59 2.78
CA ASN A 115 17.76 -10.92 2.26
C ASN A 115 17.70 -12.02 3.33
N THR A 116 17.79 -11.67 4.61
CA THR A 116 17.82 -12.62 5.73
C THR A 116 16.45 -12.95 6.31
N VAL A 117 15.40 -12.19 5.99
CA VAL A 117 14.06 -12.37 6.55
C VAL A 117 13.07 -12.55 5.41
N ALA A 118 12.81 -13.81 5.07
CA ALA A 118 11.99 -14.18 3.92
C ALA A 118 10.47 -14.24 4.20
N LEU A 119 10.06 -14.02 5.45
CA LEU A 119 8.75 -14.50 5.92
C LEU A 119 7.65 -13.45 6.01
N PHE A 120 7.99 -12.16 6.01
CA PHE A 120 6.99 -11.11 6.22
C PHE A 120 7.02 -10.07 5.10
N PRO A 121 5.85 -9.58 4.64
CA PRO A 121 5.79 -8.48 3.69
C PRO A 121 6.57 -7.28 4.23
N SER A 122 7.20 -6.51 3.35
CA SER A 122 7.88 -5.30 3.81
C SER A 122 6.89 -4.21 4.15
N LYS A 123 7.24 -3.35 5.12
CA LYS A 123 6.61 -2.04 5.30
C LYS A 123 7.19 -1.00 4.35
N MET A 124 8.39 -1.27 3.83
CA MET A 124 9.12 -0.36 2.96
C MET A 124 8.95 -0.75 1.50
N PHE A 125 8.85 0.25 0.65
CA PHE A 125 8.89 0.11 -0.79
C PHE A 125 9.70 1.26 -1.40
N ALA A 126 10.14 1.10 -2.64
CA ALA A 126 10.84 2.14 -3.38
C ALA A 126 10.04 2.59 -4.58
N LEU A 127 10.24 3.86 -4.93
CA LEU A 127 10.00 4.39 -6.26
C LEU A 127 11.37 4.51 -6.97
N VAL A 128 11.48 3.91 -8.14
CA VAL A 128 12.74 3.75 -8.87
C VAL A 128 12.58 4.28 -10.29
N ASP A 129 13.58 5.04 -10.74
CA ASP A 129 13.76 5.42 -12.13
C ASP A 129 14.57 4.30 -12.81
N ILE A 130 13.89 3.50 -13.63
CA ILE A 130 14.50 2.33 -14.29
C ILE A 130 15.55 2.80 -15.30
N LYS A 131 15.20 3.82 -16.10
CA LYS A 131 16.04 4.30 -17.20
C LYS A 131 17.34 4.92 -16.71
N ARG A 132 17.29 5.67 -15.60
CA ARG A 132 18.48 6.27 -14.97
C ARG A 132 19.12 5.37 -13.93
N ASN A 133 18.58 4.16 -13.74
CA ASN A 133 19.03 3.19 -12.75
C ASN A 133 19.31 3.84 -11.38
N ARG A 134 18.29 4.48 -10.79
CA ARG A 134 18.41 5.13 -9.48
C ARG A 134 17.13 5.06 -8.67
N ILE A 135 17.26 5.01 -7.35
CA ILE A 135 16.14 5.15 -6.43
C ILE A 135 15.72 6.63 -6.41
N ILE A 136 14.45 6.91 -6.66
CA ILE A 136 13.87 8.25 -6.51
C ILE A 136 13.52 8.47 -5.05
N ARG A 137 12.81 7.51 -4.43
CA ARG A 137 12.42 7.53 -3.02
C ARG A 137 12.41 6.14 -2.43
N ILE A 138 12.70 6.08 -1.13
CA ILE A 138 12.31 4.97 -0.26
C ILE A 138 11.16 5.49 0.59
N LEU A 139 10.07 4.73 0.63
CA LEU A 139 8.82 5.08 1.26
C LEU A 139 8.44 3.99 2.26
N GLU A 140 7.73 4.38 3.31
CA GLU A 140 7.21 3.47 4.33
C GLU A 140 5.69 3.55 4.32
N ALA A 141 5.05 2.39 4.17
CA ALA A 141 3.63 2.24 4.42
C ALA A 141 3.38 2.12 5.94
N GLY A 142 2.13 2.27 6.38
CA GLY A 142 1.83 2.16 7.82
C GLY A 142 2.22 0.80 8.41
N ASP A 143 2.08 -0.27 7.62
CA ASP A 143 2.47 -1.62 8.01
C ASP A 143 2.69 -2.51 6.76
N TYR A 144 2.35 -3.80 6.82
CA TYR A 144 2.63 -4.78 5.77
C TYR A 144 2.03 -4.40 4.40
N VAL A 145 2.89 -4.18 3.40
CA VAL A 145 2.48 -3.94 2.02
C VAL A 145 2.00 -5.24 1.37
N HIS A 146 0.74 -5.26 0.95
CA HIS A 146 0.11 -6.39 0.26
C HIS A 146 0.20 -6.26 -1.25
N SER A 147 0.02 -5.04 -1.76
CA SER A 147 -0.05 -4.80 -3.18
C SER A 147 0.34 -3.38 -3.53
N LEU A 148 0.93 -3.23 -4.72
CA LEU A 148 1.33 -1.98 -5.33
C LEU A 148 0.70 -1.93 -6.72
N ALA A 149 0.16 -0.80 -7.17
CA ALA A 149 -0.35 -0.70 -8.54
C ALA A 149 -0.17 0.70 -9.12
N TRP A 150 0.18 0.80 -10.40
CA TRP A 150 0.19 2.07 -11.11
C TRP A 150 -1.20 2.39 -11.67
N SER A 151 -1.55 3.67 -11.69
CA SER A 151 -2.70 4.10 -12.48
C SER A 151 -2.43 3.90 -13.98
N PRO A 152 -3.47 3.66 -14.80
CA PRO A 152 -3.33 3.39 -16.23
C PRO A 152 -2.70 4.53 -17.04
N ASP A 153 -2.85 5.76 -16.53
CA ASP A 153 -2.28 6.99 -17.08
C ASP A 153 -0.86 7.26 -16.55
N GLY A 154 -0.38 6.50 -15.57
CA GLY A 154 0.93 6.63 -14.95
C GLY A 154 1.09 7.85 -14.03
N ASN A 155 0.02 8.61 -13.77
CA ASN A 155 0.07 9.82 -12.95
C ASN A 155 0.08 9.52 -11.44
N TYR A 156 -0.39 8.33 -11.05
CA TYR A 156 -0.56 7.93 -9.67
C TYR A 156 -0.10 6.49 -9.45
N PHE A 157 0.16 6.16 -8.19
CA PHE A 157 0.26 4.77 -7.78
C PHE A 157 -0.41 4.55 -6.43
N ALA A 158 -0.87 3.33 -6.22
CA ALA A 158 -1.61 2.88 -5.07
C ALA A 158 -0.79 1.89 -4.27
N VAL A 159 -0.92 1.97 -2.95
CA VAL A 159 -0.36 1.05 -1.99
C VAL A 159 -1.49 0.50 -1.15
N LEU A 160 -1.65 -0.82 -1.15
CA LEU A 160 -2.53 -1.53 -0.24
C LEU A 160 -1.67 -2.11 0.87
N TYR A 161 -1.94 -1.73 2.11
CA TYR A 161 -1.26 -2.28 3.27
C TYR A 161 -2.27 -2.67 4.36
N SER A 162 -1.82 -3.43 5.35
CA SER A 162 -2.68 -3.80 6.48
C SER A 162 -1.97 -3.72 7.82
N GLU A 163 -2.66 -3.20 8.83
CA GLU A 163 -2.21 -3.18 10.21
C GLU A 163 -2.73 -4.39 10.99
N ASP A 164 -1.89 -4.96 11.86
CA ASP A 164 -2.31 -6.00 12.80
C ASP A 164 -3.06 -5.39 13.99
N VAL A 165 -4.37 -5.64 14.05
CA VAL A 165 -5.29 -5.16 15.09
C VAL A 165 -5.77 -6.27 16.01
N THR A 166 -5.03 -7.39 16.05
CA THR A 166 -5.39 -8.60 16.82
C THR A 166 -5.57 -8.27 18.30
N LYS A 167 -4.61 -7.57 18.92
CA LYS A 167 -4.67 -7.21 20.35
C LYS A 167 -5.86 -6.31 20.69
N GLU A 168 -6.21 -5.39 19.80
CA GLU A 168 -7.35 -4.47 19.99
C GLU A 168 -8.68 -5.20 19.88
N THR A 169 -8.75 -6.15 18.93
CA THR A 169 -9.94 -6.97 18.70
C THR A 169 -10.15 -7.97 19.83
N LEU A 170 -9.08 -8.63 20.32
CA LEU A 170 -9.13 -9.63 21.38
C LEU A 170 -9.65 -9.09 22.72
N LYS A 171 -9.32 -7.85 23.08
CA LYS A 171 -9.84 -7.19 24.30
C LYS A 171 -11.37 -7.16 24.37
N ARG A 172 -12.06 -7.26 23.22
CA ARG A 172 -13.52 -7.20 23.11
C ARG A 172 -14.22 -8.56 23.17
N PHE A 173 -13.50 -9.68 22.98
CA PHE A 173 -14.08 -11.03 22.78
C PHE A 173 -13.44 -12.12 23.66
N LEU A 174 -13.15 -11.79 24.92
CA LEU A 174 -12.34 -12.57 25.86
C LEU A 174 -12.65 -14.08 26.03
N PRO A 175 -13.90 -14.61 26.02
CA PRO A 175 -14.09 -16.03 26.33
C PRO A 175 -13.81 -17.01 25.17
N LEU A 176 -13.94 -16.62 23.91
CA LEU A 176 -13.76 -17.53 22.75
C LEU A 176 -12.30 -17.59 22.24
N ASN A 177 -11.55 -16.50 22.36
CA ASN A 177 -10.20 -16.43 21.80
C ASN A 177 -9.09 -16.91 22.75
N LEU A 178 -9.36 -16.94 24.07
CA LEU A 178 -8.42 -17.50 25.04
C LEU A 178 -8.10 -18.97 24.75
N PHE A 179 -9.09 -19.73 24.26
CA PHE A 179 -8.92 -21.11 23.86
C PHE A 179 -8.04 -21.25 22.61
N ALA A 180 -8.23 -20.41 21.59
CA ALA A 180 -7.43 -20.44 20.35
C ALA A 180 -5.95 -20.10 20.60
N ASP A 181 -5.68 -19.13 21.49
CA ASP A 181 -4.32 -18.82 21.95
C ASP A 181 -3.73 -19.99 22.78
N LEU A 182 -4.54 -20.66 23.59
CA LEU A 182 -4.13 -21.81 24.41
C LEU A 182 -3.77 -23.06 23.56
N VAL A 183 -4.43 -23.26 22.42
CA VAL A 183 -4.10 -24.33 21.46
C VAL A 183 -3.12 -23.92 20.36
N GLY A 184 -2.55 -22.70 20.42
CA GLY A 184 -1.42 -22.30 19.57
C GLY A 184 -1.77 -21.79 18.17
N HIS A 185 -3.03 -21.43 17.91
CA HIS A 185 -3.47 -20.87 16.62
C HIS A 185 -4.19 -19.52 16.82
N PRO A 186 -3.46 -18.44 17.17
CA PRO A 186 -4.07 -17.12 17.32
C PRO A 186 -4.73 -16.71 16.00
N ILE A 187 -6.02 -16.37 16.06
CA ILE A 187 -6.72 -15.78 14.93
C ILE A 187 -6.25 -14.33 14.82
N SER A 188 -5.46 -14.01 13.79
CA SER A 188 -5.03 -12.63 13.58
C SER A 188 -6.07 -11.83 12.81
N TYR A 189 -6.21 -10.56 13.21
CA TYR A 189 -7.13 -9.60 12.63
C TYR A 189 -6.35 -8.46 11.99
N ARG A 190 -6.79 -8.06 10.80
CA ARG A 190 -6.16 -7.01 9.99
C ARG A 190 -7.16 -5.93 9.61
N THR A 191 -6.67 -4.70 9.57
CA THR A 191 -7.37 -3.56 8.97
C THR A 191 -6.60 -3.13 7.74
N PHE A 192 -7.28 -3.00 6.60
CA PHE A 192 -6.67 -2.66 5.32
C PHE A 192 -6.83 -1.18 4.99
N TYR A 193 -5.77 -0.61 4.47
CA TYR A 193 -5.66 0.78 4.08
C TYR A 193 -5.20 0.90 2.63
N LEU A 194 -5.76 1.87 1.93
CA LEU A 194 -5.32 2.31 0.62
C LEU A 194 -4.63 3.65 0.76
N THR A 195 -3.42 3.77 0.23
CA THR A 195 -2.73 5.05 0.09
C THR A 195 -2.48 5.33 -1.39
N ILE A 196 -2.77 6.57 -1.82
CA ILE A 196 -2.48 7.03 -3.18
C ILE A 196 -1.35 8.06 -3.13
N TYR A 197 -0.42 7.92 -4.06
CA TYR A 197 0.67 8.84 -4.31
C TYR A 197 0.60 9.37 -5.74
N ASP A 198 1.17 10.56 -5.97
CA ASP A 198 1.51 10.98 -7.33
C ASP A 198 2.73 10.21 -7.88
N ALA A 199 3.01 10.36 -9.17
CA ALA A 199 4.17 9.72 -9.82
C ALA A 199 5.54 10.16 -9.26
N ALA A 200 5.61 11.27 -8.52
CA ALA A 200 6.82 11.73 -7.83
C ALA A 200 6.96 11.14 -6.41
N GLY A 201 5.98 10.35 -5.96
CA GLY A 201 5.94 9.74 -4.63
C GLY A 201 5.46 10.70 -3.54
N THR A 202 4.71 11.75 -3.87
CA THR A 202 4.03 12.62 -2.91
C THR A 202 2.73 11.96 -2.47
N LEU A 203 2.52 11.84 -1.16
CA LEU A 203 1.29 11.31 -0.57
C LEU A 203 0.10 12.24 -0.87
N LEU A 204 -0.95 11.70 -1.49
CA LEU A 204 -2.18 12.43 -1.83
C LEU A 204 -3.32 12.13 -0.86
N CYS A 205 -3.52 10.85 -0.51
CA CYS A 205 -4.57 10.44 0.43
C CYS A 205 -4.25 9.08 1.05
N THR A 206 -4.83 8.81 2.23
CA THR A 206 -4.90 7.49 2.84
C THR A 206 -6.33 7.23 3.30
N GLN A 207 -6.84 6.04 3.05
CA GLN A 207 -8.22 5.66 3.35
C GLN A 207 -8.28 4.26 3.96
N ASN A 208 -9.08 4.13 5.02
CA ASN A 208 -9.47 2.82 5.56
C ASN A 208 -10.45 2.13 4.58
N ILE A 209 -10.11 0.91 4.17
CA ILE A 209 -10.89 0.14 3.19
C ILE A 209 -11.81 -0.85 3.88
N ILE A 210 -11.29 -1.61 4.83
CA ILE A 210 -12.06 -2.59 5.61
C ILE A 210 -11.34 -2.86 6.94
N GLU A 211 -12.11 -2.97 8.03
CA GLU A 211 -11.58 -3.18 9.37
C GLU A 211 -11.74 -4.61 9.86
N LYS A 212 -10.79 -5.04 10.70
CA LYS A 212 -10.92 -6.21 11.59
C LYS A 212 -11.35 -7.48 10.85
N ILE A 213 -10.77 -7.73 9.69
CA ILE A 213 -10.96 -8.99 8.97
C ILE A 213 -9.96 -10.02 9.46
N GLN A 214 -10.41 -11.27 9.61
CA GLN A 214 -9.50 -12.38 9.92
C GLN A 214 -8.55 -12.60 8.75
N ILE A 215 -7.26 -12.88 9.03
CA ILE A 215 -6.18 -13.28 8.10
C ILE A 215 -6.53 -13.04 6.63
N GLY A 216 -6.32 -11.80 6.18
CA GLY A 216 -6.60 -11.39 4.80
C GLY A 216 -5.32 -11.25 3.96
N GLU A 217 -5.42 -11.63 2.70
CA GLU A 217 -4.52 -11.20 1.62
C GLU A 217 -5.28 -10.23 0.71
N GLY A 218 -4.61 -9.22 0.17
CA GLY A 218 -5.23 -8.20 -0.66
C GLY A 218 -4.45 -7.94 -1.94
N TYR A 219 -5.15 -7.58 -3.02
CA TYR A 219 -4.50 -7.03 -4.21
C TYR A 219 -5.27 -5.88 -4.83
N LEU A 220 -4.51 -5.03 -5.52
CA LEU A 220 -4.98 -3.91 -6.31
C LEU A 220 -5.09 -4.34 -7.78
N ASP A 221 -6.20 -3.95 -8.40
CA ASP A 221 -6.41 -4.07 -9.83
C ASP A 221 -6.79 -2.71 -10.39
N TRP A 222 -5.80 -2.03 -10.95
CA TRP A 222 -5.95 -0.70 -11.52
C TRP A 222 -5.91 -0.78 -13.05
N GLN A 223 -6.83 -1.55 -13.61
CA GLN A 223 -6.98 -1.70 -15.05
C GLN A 223 -7.83 -0.54 -15.56
N GLY A 224 -7.24 0.30 -16.41
CA GLY A 224 -8.00 1.29 -17.17
C GLY A 224 -8.84 0.60 -18.22
N LYS A 225 -9.95 1.22 -18.62
CA LYS A 225 -10.70 0.82 -19.81
C LYS A 225 -9.84 0.88 -21.07
#